data_AF-A0A356WXF7-F1
#
_entry.id   AF-A0A356WXF7-F1
#
_cell.length_a   1.000
_cell.length_b   1.000
_cell.length_c   1.000
_cell.angle_alpha   90.00
_cell.angle_beta   90.00
_cell.angle_gamma   90.00
#
_symmetry.space_group_name_H-M   'P 1'
#
loop_
_entity.id
_entity.type
_entity.pdbx_description
1 polymer ?
#
loop_
_entity_poly.entity_id
_entity_poly.type
_entity_poly.pdbx_seq_one_letter_code
_entity_poly.pdbx_strand_id
1 'polypeptide(L)' 'RHIAKNVLAAELADECLVQLAYAIGVPEPVSINVNTYGTGKMSDIELADKIAKTFDCTPKG' A
#
# COMPACT_ATOMS: atom_id res chain seq x y z
N ARG A 1 4.52 7.48 -1.97
CA ARG A 1 4.52 7.57 -3.46
C ARG A 1 5.15 6.35 -4.15
N HIS A 2 6.22 5.76 -3.60
CA HIS A 2 6.85 4.55 -4.18
C HIS A 2 5.91 3.35 -4.26
N ILE A 3 5.12 3.11 -3.21
CA ILE A 3 4.17 1.99 -3.14
C ILE A 3 3.19 2.01 -4.32
N ALA A 4 2.42 3.08 -4.46
CA ALA A 4 1.45 3.23 -5.54
C ALA A 4 2.10 3.09 -6.93
N LYS A 5 3.30 3.66 -7.12
CA LYS A 5 4.02 3.56 -8.39
C LYS A 5 4.44 2.12 -8.71
N ASN A 6 4.89 1.35 -7.71
CA ASN A 6 5.21 -0.07 -7.91
C ASN A 6 3.96 -0.91 -8.18
N VAL A 7 2.84 -0.60 -7.55
CA VAL A 7 1.56 -1.29 -7.81
C VAL A 7 1.13 -1.09 -9.27
N LEU A 8 1.17 0.15 -9.76
CA LEU A 8 0.87 0.47 -11.15
C LEU A 8 1.90 -0.15 -12.12
N ALA A 9 3.20 -0.07 -11.79
CA ALA A 9 4.26 -0.62 -12.62
C ALA A 9 4.23 -2.16 -12.70
N ALA A 10 3.70 -2.83 -11.68
CA ALA A 10 3.44 -4.27 -11.68
C ALA A 10 2.13 -4.64 -12.39
N GLU A 11 1.45 -3.68 -13.03
CA GLU A 11 0.18 -3.86 -13.74
C GLU A 11 -0.90 -4.50 -12.87
N LEU A 12 -0.87 -4.20 -11.56
CA LEU A 12 -1.81 -4.73 -10.57
C LEU A 12 -3.11 -3.93 -10.54
N ALA A 13 -3.07 -2.64 -10.91
CA ALA A 13 -4.20 -1.74 -11.06
C ALA A 13 -3.84 -0.61 -12.04
N ASP A 14 -4.82 0.05 -12.66
CA ASP A 14 -4.63 1.28 -13.45
C ASP A 14 -4.59 2.53 -12.56
N GLU A 15 -5.34 2.51 -11.46
CA GLU A 15 -5.34 3.54 -10.44
C GLU A 15 -5.37 2.93 -9.04
N CYS A 16 -4.61 3.52 -8.12
CA CYS A 16 -4.67 3.11 -6.73
C CYS A 16 -4.45 4.30 -5.78
N LEU A 17 -5.19 4.30 -4.68
CA LEU A 17 -5.04 5.20 -3.57
C LEU A 17 -4.51 4.41 -2.38
N VAL A 18 -3.37 4.84 -1.84
CA VAL A 18 -2.74 4.23 -0.67
C VAL A 18 -2.80 5.24 0.48
N GLN A 19 -3.38 4.82 1.60
CA GLN A 19 -3.43 5.59 2.84
C GLN A 19 -2.56 4.88 3.88
N LEU A 20 -1.67 5.63 4.53
CA LEU A 20 -0.90 5.14 5.66
C LEU A 20 -1.25 5.95 6.90
N ALA A 21 -1.61 5.26 7.96
CA ALA A 21 -1.80 5.83 9.27
C ALA A 21 -0.61 5.46 10.16
N TYR A 22 -0.03 6.45 10.84
CA TYR A 22 1.06 6.28 11.79
C TYR A 22 0.67 6.83 13.15
N ALA A 23 1.09 6.13 14.20
CA ALA A 23 0.98 6.60 15.57
C ALA A 23 2.33 7.17 16.03
N ILE A 24 2.30 8.27 16.78
CA ILE A 24 3.52 8.88 17.33
C ILE A 24 4.18 7.88 18.28
N GLY A 25 5.44 7.52 17.99
CA GLY A 25 6.23 6.59 18.81
C GLY A 25 6.16 5.12 18.37
N VAL A 26 5.38 4.78 17.34
CA VAL A 26 5.35 3.44 16.77
C VAL A 26 6.10 3.46 15.42
N PRO A 27 7.13 2.62 15.24
CA PRO A 27 7.86 2.54 13.98
C PRO A 27 7.05 1.83 12.89
N GLU A 28 6.08 0.99 13.23
CA GLU A 28 5.21 0.35 12.23
C GLU A 28 3.97 1.20 11.95
N PRO A 29 3.46 1.21 10.71
CA PRO A 29 2.19 1.84 10.40
C PRO A 29 1.06 1.12 11.16
N VAL A 30 0.20 1.90 11.82
CA VAL A 30 -0.97 1.33 12.52
C VAL A 30 -2.02 0.83 11.54
N SER A 31 -2.09 1.39 10.34
CA SER A 31 -2.98 0.88 9.30
C SER A 31 -2.49 1.29 7.91
N ILE A 32 -2.54 0.35 6.97
CA ILE A 32 -2.31 0.58 5.54
C ILE A 32 -3.61 0.25 4.84
N ASN A 33 -4.21 1.24 4.19
CA ASN A 33 -5.43 1.05 3.43
C ASN A 33 -5.14 1.29 1.95
N VAL A 34 -5.66 0.41 1.09
CA VAL A 34 -5.43 0.46 -0.35
C VAL A 34 -6.77 0.43 -1.04
N ASN A 35 -6.96 1.26 -2.05
CA ASN A 35 -8.20 1.30 -2.81
C ASN A 35 -7.87 1.42 -4.30
N THR A 36 -8.28 0.43 -5.08
CA THR A 36 -8.00 0.35 -6.52
C THR A 36 -9.16 0.80 -7.41
N TYR A 37 -10.26 1.31 -6.83
CA TYR A 37 -11.45 1.81 -7.53
C TYR A 37 -12.05 0.83 -8.57
N GLY A 38 -11.82 -0.48 -8.39
CA GLY A 38 -12.28 -1.51 -9.30
C GLY A 38 -11.42 -1.72 -10.55
N THR A 39 -10.28 -1.02 -10.66
CA THR A 39 -9.27 -1.26 -11.70
C THR A 39 -8.22 -2.29 -11.30
N GLY A 40 -8.25 -2.73 -10.03
CA GLY A 40 -7.35 -3.75 -9.49
C GLY A 40 -7.64 -5.13 -10.08
N LYS A 41 -6.59 -5.81 -10.55
CA LYS A 41 -6.64 -7.24 -10.92
C LYS A 41 -6.81 -8.16 -9.70
N MET A 42 -6.54 -7.64 -8.50
CA MET A 42 -6.58 -8.37 -7.23
C MET A 42 -7.46 -7.62 -6.23
N SER A 43 -7.89 -8.32 -5.18
CA SER A 43 -8.63 -7.69 -4.10
C SER A 43 -7.75 -6.69 -3.32
N ASP A 44 -8.35 -5.58 -2.87
CA ASP A 44 -7.62 -4.52 -2.16
C ASP A 44 -6.91 -5.04 -0.90
N ILE A 45 -7.51 -6.04 -0.25
CA ILE A 45 -6.97 -6.71 0.94
C ILE A 45 -5.67 -7.44 0.61
N GLU A 46 -5.65 -8.24 -0.46
CA GLU A 46 -4.44 -8.95 -0.90
C GLU A 46 -3.34 -7.99 -1.32
N LEU A 47 -3.73 -6.87 -1.93
CA LEU A 47 -2.79 -5.82 -2.32
C LEU A 47 -2.17 -5.17 -1.08
N ALA A 48 -2.97 -4.84 -0.07
CA ALA A 48 -2.50 -4.29 1.19
C ALA A 48 -1.54 -5.24 1.90
N ASP A 49 -1.84 -6.54 1.94
CA ASP A 49 -0.98 -7.55 2.57
C ASP A 49 0.35 -7.72 1.83
N LYS A 50 0.33 -7.74 0.49
CA LYS A 50 1.54 -7.75 -0.35
C LYS A 50 2.38 -6.50 -0.12
N ILE A 51 1.75 -5.33 -0.04
CA ILE A 51 2.44 -4.07 0.19
C ILE A 51 3.12 -4.08 1.56
N ALA A 52 2.42 -4.52 2.61
CA ALA A 52 2.96 -4.63 3.96
C ALA A 52 4.16 -5.58 4.03
N LYS A 53 4.17 -6.65 3.23
CA LYS A 53 5.29 -7.62 3.16
C LYS A 53 6.47 -7.15 2.30
N THR A 54 6.20 -6.37 1.25
CA THR A 54 7.21 -5.99 0.24
C THR A 54 7.86 -4.65 0.57
N PHE A 55 7.12 -3.76 1.22
CA PHE A 55 7.61 -2.43 1.59
C PHE A 55 7.74 -2.35 3.10
N ASP A 56 8.97 -2.11 3.54
CA ASP A 56 9.25 -1.67 4.90
C ASP A 56 8.63 -0.29 5.08
N CYS A 57 7.43 -0.27 5.64
CA CYS A 57 6.69 0.97 5.87
C CYS A 57 7.14 1.64 7.18
N THR A 58 8.35 1.37 7.64
CA THR A 58 8.88 2.09 8.80
C THR A 58 9.17 3.54 8.40
N PRO A 59 8.87 4.55 9.26
CA PRO A 59 9.07 5.96 8.94
C PRO A 59 10.56 6.33 8.82
N LYS A 60 11.47 5.38 9.07
CA LYS A 60 12.91 5.51 8.83
C LYS A 60 13.33 5.17 7.40
N GLY A 61 12.44 4.54 6.61
CA GLY A 61 12.63 4.28 5.18
C GLY A 61 13.16 2.90 4.86
#